data_AF-D2SBN1-F1
#
_entry.id   AF-D2SBN1-F1
#
_cell.length_a   1.000
_cell.length_b   1.000
_cell.length_c   1.000
_cell.angle_alpha   90.00
_cell.angle_beta   90.00
_cell.angle_gamma   90.00
#
_symmetry.space_group_name_H-M   'P 1'
#
loop_
_entity.id
_entity.type
_entity.pdbx_description
1 polymer ?
#
loop_
_entity_poly.entity_id
_entity_poly.type
_entity_poly.pdbx_seq_one_letter_code
_entity_poly.pdbx_strand_id
1 'polypeptide(L)'
;MWTNRGLQSRSIKGLHAGAALLEMNWRSERSLVSMTADRSLIARLAAHESWANTADPSARTAPARRALLDRFERRVDPDGLLSPAERARRAGHARKAYFTRLALRSAQARRKTPSVADVDGGPKGSDEDQPQ
;
A
#
# COMPACT_ATOMS: atom_id res chain seq x y z
N MET A 1 -28.99 -22.02 31.30
CA MET A 1 -30.26 -21.62 31.95
C MET A 1 -30.35 -20.11 31.96
N TRP A 2 -31.12 -19.57 31.03
CA TRP A 2 -31.51 -18.17 30.96
C TRP A 2 -32.65 -17.92 31.95
N THR A 3 -32.59 -16.87 32.75
CA THR A 3 -33.76 -16.33 33.44
C THR A 3 -33.83 -14.82 33.23
N ASN A 4 -34.59 -14.47 32.19
CA ASN A 4 -35.11 -13.15 31.91
C ASN A 4 -36.21 -12.83 32.95
N ARG A 5 -36.09 -11.71 33.68
CA ARG A 5 -37.20 -11.15 34.47
C ARG A 5 -37.36 -9.70 34.04
N GLY A 6 -38.49 -9.44 33.40
CA GLY A 6 -38.80 -8.19 32.73
C GLY A 6 -39.25 -7.06 33.65
N LEU A 7 -39.29 -5.90 32.99
CA LEU A 7 -40.14 -4.73 33.20
C LEU A 7 -40.11 -4.07 34.58
N GLN A 8 -39.79 -2.78 34.60
CA GLN A 8 -40.82 -1.75 34.75
C GLN A 8 -40.28 -0.37 34.33
N SER A 9 -41.11 0.29 33.55
CA SER A 9 -41.01 1.64 33.00
C SER A 9 -40.91 2.70 34.10
N ARG A 10 -40.01 3.68 33.92
CA ARG A 10 -40.21 5.03 34.47
C ARG A 10 -39.94 6.06 33.38
N SER A 11 -41.04 6.58 32.87
CA SER A 11 -41.14 7.80 32.09
C SER A 11 -40.58 8.96 32.90
N ILE A 12 -39.62 9.69 32.34
CA ILE A 12 -39.25 11.03 32.79
C ILE A 12 -39.40 11.95 31.59
N LYS A 13 -40.51 12.69 31.58
CA LYS A 13 -40.72 13.82 30.68
C LYS A 13 -39.77 14.93 31.13
N GLY A 14 -39.01 15.48 30.19
CA GLY A 14 -38.18 16.66 30.41
C GLY A 14 -37.72 17.21 29.07
N LEU A 15 -38.54 18.06 28.47
CA LEU A 15 -38.09 18.96 27.41
C LEU A 15 -37.06 19.93 28.00
N HIS A 16 -35.82 19.85 27.53
CA HIS A 16 -34.99 21.04 27.36
C HIS A 16 -34.61 21.13 25.88
N ALA A 17 -35.31 22.03 25.19
CA ALA A 17 -34.83 22.60 23.94
C ALA A 17 -33.62 23.49 24.27
N GLY A 18 -32.52 23.34 23.54
CA GLY A 18 -31.35 24.21 23.69
C GLY A 18 -30.06 23.63 23.11
N ALA A 19 -29.93 23.69 21.79
CA ALA A 19 -28.66 23.84 21.05
C ALA A 19 -27.43 23.03 21.52
N ALA A 20 -27.38 21.73 21.21
CA ALA A 20 -26.12 20.95 21.26
C ALA A 20 -26.04 19.93 20.12
N LEU A 21 -26.44 20.36 18.92
CA LEU A 21 -26.54 19.50 17.74
C LEU A 21 -25.98 20.21 16.50
N LEU A 22 -24.76 20.74 16.63
CA LEU A 22 -23.83 21.04 15.54
C LEU A 22 -22.49 21.37 16.23
N GLU A 23 -21.35 21.04 15.62
CA GLU A 23 -19.98 21.20 16.17
C GLU A 23 -19.44 20.06 17.06
N MET A 24 -19.50 18.83 16.56
CA MET A 24 -18.51 17.82 16.97
C MET A 24 -18.16 16.86 15.83
N ASN A 25 -17.70 17.36 14.68
CA ASN A 25 -17.14 16.48 13.62
C ASN A 25 -16.00 17.07 12.76
N TRP A 26 -15.36 18.18 13.13
CA TRP A 26 -14.30 18.74 12.27
C TRP A 26 -12.88 18.16 12.50
N ARG A 27 -12.68 17.31 13.53
CA ARG A 27 -11.34 16.87 13.98
C ARG A 27 -10.91 15.45 13.58
N SER A 28 -11.76 14.63 12.95
CA SER A 28 -11.43 13.21 12.73
C SER A 28 -10.64 12.94 11.43
N GLU A 29 -11.04 13.54 10.30
CA GLU A 29 -10.43 13.22 8.99
C GLU A 29 -9.16 14.00 8.70
N ARG A 30 -9.09 15.28 9.09
CA ARG A 30 -7.94 16.15 8.84
C ARG A 30 -6.70 15.75 9.65
N SER A 31 -6.91 15.09 10.78
CA SER A 31 -5.86 14.65 11.70
C SER A 31 -5.09 13.43 11.17
N LEU A 32 -5.77 12.48 10.52
CA LEU A 32 -5.13 11.26 9.98
C LEU A 32 -4.33 11.53 8.69
N VAL A 33 -4.82 12.42 7.81
CA VAL A 33 -4.11 12.80 6.58
C VAL A 33 -2.86 13.65 6.91
N SER A 34 -2.95 14.60 7.85
CA SER A 34 -1.79 15.36 8.33
C SER A 34 -0.76 14.43 8.99
N MET A 35 -1.18 13.53 9.89
CA MET A 35 -0.27 12.58 10.55
C MET A 35 0.43 11.62 9.57
N THR A 36 -0.20 11.23 8.47
CA THR A 36 0.42 10.34 7.46
C THR A 36 1.32 11.09 6.48
N ALA A 37 0.95 12.31 6.08
CA ALA A 37 1.79 13.19 5.27
C ALA A 37 3.07 13.59 6.01
N ASP A 38 2.95 13.93 7.30
CA ASP A 38 4.08 14.27 8.17
C ASP A 38 5.02 13.07 8.35
N ARG A 39 4.50 11.86 8.54
CA ARG A 39 5.30 10.63 8.58
C ARG A 39 6.08 10.39 7.28
N SER A 40 5.47 10.65 6.14
CA SER A 40 6.12 10.49 4.83
C SER A 40 7.23 11.52 4.61
N LEU A 41 7.05 12.75 5.09
CA LEU A 41 8.09 13.79 5.10
C LEU A 41 9.25 13.41 6.02
N ILE A 42 8.97 12.97 7.24
CA ILE A 42 9.97 12.52 8.21
C ILE A 42 10.78 11.34 7.66
N ALA A 43 10.12 10.35 7.06
CA ALA A 43 10.80 9.21 6.47
C ALA A 43 11.76 9.62 5.33
N ARG A 44 11.36 10.60 4.50
CA ARG A 44 12.24 11.15 3.46
C ARG A 44 13.42 11.91 4.04
N LEU A 45 13.20 12.76 5.04
CA LEU A 45 14.26 13.48 5.74
C LEU A 45 15.30 12.50 6.29
N ALA A 46 14.85 11.51 7.07
CA ALA A 46 15.70 10.48 7.64
C ALA A 46 16.46 9.68 6.57
N ALA A 47 15.83 9.36 5.44
CA ALA A 47 16.49 8.67 4.33
C ALA A 47 17.62 9.52 3.73
N HIS A 48 17.36 10.80 3.46
CA HIS A 48 18.36 11.73 2.92
C HIS A 48 19.53 11.92 3.89
N GLU A 49 19.26 12.17 5.17
CA GLU A 49 20.30 12.27 6.21
C GLU A 49 21.12 10.99 6.30
N SER A 50 20.46 9.83 6.29
CA SER A 50 21.14 8.54 6.35
C SER A 50 22.06 8.30 5.15
N TRP A 51 21.64 8.67 3.95
CA TRP A 51 22.46 8.53 2.74
C TRP A 51 23.58 9.57 2.66
N ALA A 52 23.35 10.80 3.13
CA ALA A 52 24.39 11.82 3.25
C ALA A 52 25.54 11.37 4.17
N ASN A 53 25.20 10.63 5.24
CA ASN A 53 26.18 10.08 6.18
C ASN A 53 26.81 8.74 5.74
N THR A 54 26.44 8.20 4.57
CA THR A 54 26.96 6.92 4.09
C THR A 54 28.19 7.14 3.20
N ALA A 55 29.38 6.82 3.72
CA ALA A 55 30.64 6.94 2.98
C ALA A 55 30.75 5.95 1.80
N ASP A 56 30.30 4.71 1.97
CA ASP A 56 30.26 3.69 0.91
C ASP A 56 28.83 3.14 0.71
N PRO A 57 28.11 3.65 -0.30
CA PRO A 57 26.77 3.16 -0.65
C PRO A 57 26.73 1.69 -1.08
N SER A 58 27.80 1.21 -1.72
CA SER A 58 27.89 -0.16 -2.21
C SER A 58 28.05 -1.13 -1.05
N ALA A 59 28.92 -0.84 -0.08
CA ALA A 59 29.10 -1.65 1.11
C ALA A 59 27.83 -1.71 1.96
N ARG A 60 27.13 -0.58 2.16
CA ARG A 60 25.87 -0.55 2.92
C ARG A 60 24.82 -1.54 2.40
N THR A 61 24.79 -1.76 1.09
CA THR A 61 23.79 -2.62 0.43
C THR A 61 24.32 -4.01 0.05
N ALA A 62 25.63 -4.27 0.23
CA ALA A 62 26.26 -5.54 -0.10
C ALA A 62 25.66 -6.75 0.64
N PRO A 63 25.37 -6.70 1.96
CA PRO A 63 24.76 -7.82 2.67
C PRO A 63 23.38 -8.19 2.11
N ALA A 64 22.57 -7.19 1.78
CA ALA A 64 21.24 -7.41 1.19
C ALA A 64 21.34 -8.03 -0.21
N ARG A 65 22.28 -7.56 -1.04
CA ARG A 65 22.53 -8.17 -2.36
C ARG A 65 22.98 -9.62 -2.24
N ARG A 66 23.89 -9.91 -1.30
CA ARG A 66 24.35 -11.28 -1.04
C ARG A 66 23.20 -12.19 -0.60
N ALA A 67 22.42 -11.77 0.40
CA ALA A 67 21.29 -12.55 0.89
C ALA A 67 20.25 -12.84 -0.21
N LEU A 68 20.01 -11.89 -1.12
CA LEU A 68 19.15 -12.09 -2.27
C LEU A 68 19.70 -13.16 -3.23
N LEU A 69 21.00 -13.16 -3.51
CA LEU A 69 21.64 -14.16 -4.36
C LEU A 69 21.62 -15.54 -3.71
N ASP A 70 22.00 -15.64 -2.43
CA ASP A 70 22.01 -16.88 -1.66
C ASP A 70 20.63 -17.55 -1.62
N ARG A 71 19.55 -16.75 -1.61
CA ARG A 71 18.17 -17.28 -1.68
C ARG A 71 17.93 -18.09 -2.95
N PHE A 72 18.50 -17.69 -4.10
CA PHE A 72 18.31 -18.44 -5.34
C PHE A 72 19.10 -19.74 -5.32
N GLU A 73 20.31 -19.75 -4.76
CA GLU A 73 21.10 -20.97 -4.57
C GLU A 73 20.38 -21.98 -3.68
N ARG A 74 19.94 -21.56 -2.48
CA ARG A 74 19.16 -22.42 -1.57
C ARG A 74 17.86 -22.93 -2.18
N ARG A 75 17.25 -22.18 -3.10
CA ARG A 75 16.02 -22.58 -3.78
C ARG A 75 16.26 -23.70 -4.81
N VAL A 76 17.40 -23.68 -5.50
CA VAL A 76 17.71 -24.67 -6.54
C VAL A 76 18.45 -25.88 -6.01
N ASP A 77 19.04 -25.76 -4.82
CA ASP A 77 19.76 -26.82 -4.12
C ASP A 77 19.52 -26.74 -2.60
N PRO A 78 18.33 -27.14 -2.11
CA PRO A 78 18.02 -27.10 -0.68
C PRO A 78 18.90 -28.04 0.15
N ASP A 79 19.23 -29.20 -0.42
CA ASP A 79 19.98 -30.27 0.24
C ASP A 79 21.50 -30.15 0.02
N GLY A 80 21.93 -29.20 -0.81
CA GLY A 80 23.35 -28.92 -1.05
C GLY A 80 24.10 -29.98 -1.86
N LEU A 81 23.39 -30.80 -2.63
CA LEU A 81 23.93 -31.97 -3.32
C LEU A 81 24.55 -31.65 -4.70
N LEU A 82 24.25 -30.48 -5.26
CA LEU A 82 24.76 -30.10 -6.58
C LEU A 82 26.20 -29.59 -6.49
N SER A 83 26.97 -29.83 -7.56
CA SER A 83 28.28 -29.20 -7.71
C SER A 83 28.15 -27.66 -7.73
N PRO A 84 29.15 -26.91 -7.25
CA PRO A 84 29.09 -25.45 -7.22
C PRO A 84 28.77 -24.81 -8.57
N ALA A 85 29.34 -25.36 -9.66
CA ALA A 85 29.11 -24.88 -11.02
C ALA A 85 27.65 -25.09 -11.46
N GLU A 86 27.08 -26.28 -11.20
CA GLU A 86 25.70 -26.58 -11.57
C GLU A 86 24.69 -25.79 -10.71
N ARG A 87 24.98 -25.64 -9.41
CA ARG A 87 24.20 -24.78 -8.50
C ARG A 87 24.18 -23.34 -9.00
N ALA A 88 25.34 -22.77 -9.36
CA ALA A 88 25.44 -21.41 -9.89
C ALA A 88 24.67 -21.25 -11.21
N ARG A 89 24.78 -22.22 -12.13
CA ARG A 89 24.01 -22.23 -13.39
C ARG A 89 22.51 -22.21 -13.12
N ARG A 90 22.01 -23.11 -12.28
CA ARG A 90 20.58 -23.19 -11.92
C ARG A 90 20.10 -21.94 -11.19
N ALA A 91 20.87 -21.44 -10.23
CA ALA A 91 20.55 -20.22 -9.49
C ALA A 91 20.46 -19.00 -10.43
N GLY A 92 21.35 -18.91 -11.42
CA GLY A 92 21.32 -17.90 -12.47
C GLY A 92 19.99 -17.94 -13.27
N HIS A 93 19.54 -19.12 -13.67
CA HIS A 93 18.24 -19.29 -14.34
C HIS A 93 17.07 -18.94 -13.42
N ALA A 94 17.10 -19.38 -12.15
CA ALA A 94 16.06 -19.08 -11.17
C ALA A 94 15.92 -17.56 -10.92
N ARG A 95 17.05 -16.85 -10.86
CA ARG A 95 17.09 -15.39 -10.75
C ARG A 95 16.45 -14.72 -11.97
N LYS A 96 16.85 -15.12 -13.19
CA LYS A 96 16.26 -14.58 -14.43
C LYS A 96 14.74 -14.80 -14.45
N ALA A 97 14.29 -16.03 -14.18
CA ALA A 97 12.87 -16.36 -14.14
C ALA A 97 12.08 -15.54 -13.12
N TYR A 98 12.67 -15.24 -11.94
CA TYR A 98 12.03 -14.41 -10.94
C TYR A 98 11.76 -12.98 -11.45
N PHE A 99 12.77 -12.32 -12.00
CA PHE A 99 12.61 -10.95 -12.52
C PHE A 99 11.71 -10.90 -13.76
N THR A 100 11.76 -11.90 -14.63
CA THR A 100 10.83 -12.01 -15.77
C THR A 100 9.37 -12.10 -15.30
N ARG A 101 9.08 -12.90 -14.26
CA ARG A 101 7.72 -12.96 -13.67
C ARG A 101 7.29 -11.63 -13.09
N LEU A 102 8.20 -10.92 -12.41
CA LEU A 102 7.91 -9.59 -11.86
C LEU A 102 7.59 -8.58 -12.96
N ALA A 103 8.39 -8.55 -14.02
CA ALA A 103 8.16 -7.68 -15.18
C ALA A 103 6.83 -8.01 -15.87
N LEU A 104 6.52 -9.29 -16.05
CA LEU A 104 5.24 -9.73 -16.63
C LEU A 104 4.04 -9.23 -15.81
N ARG A 105 4.07 -9.42 -14.48
CA ARG A 105 3.01 -8.94 -13.57
C ARG A 105 2.86 -7.41 -13.64
N SER A 106 3.98 -6.70 -13.71
CA SER A 106 4.00 -5.24 -13.85
C SER A 106 3.37 -4.79 -15.17
N ALA A 107 3.70 -5.45 -16.28
CA ALA A 107 3.10 -5.17 -17.58
C ALA A 107 1.59 -5.46 -17.60
N GLN A 108 1.17 -6.57 -16.98
CA GLN A 108 -0.25 -6.92 -16.84
C GLN A 108 -1.01 -5.87 -16.03
N ALA A 109 -0.43 -5.35 -14.94
CA ALA A 109 -1.05 -4.31 -14.13
C ALA A 109 -1.27 -3.02 -14.94
N ARG A 110 -0.26 -2.56 -15.70
CA ARG A 110 -0.37 -1.37 -16.56
C ARG A 110 -1.43 -1.52 -17.65
N ARG A 111 -1.64 -2.72 -18.19
CA ARG A 111 -2.67 -2.98 -19.21
C ARG A 111 -4.10 -2.93 -18.63
N LYS A 112 -4.26 -3.17 -17.33
CA LYS A 112 -5.57 -3.18 -16.65
C LYS A 112 -6.02 -1.78 -16.23
N THR A 113 -5.08 -0.87 -16.01
CA THR A 113 -5.41 0.53 -15.75
C THR A 113 -5.85 1.15 -17.07
N PRO A 114 -7.13 1.55 -17.23
CA PRO A 114 -7.53 2.34 -18.40
C PRO A 114 -6.61 3.56 -18.46
N SER A 115 -6.14 3.90 -19.65
CA SER A 115 -5.29 5.08 -19.77
C SER A 115 -6.11 6.29 -19.32
N VAL A 116 -5.47 7.29 -18.71
CA VAL A 116 -6.20 8.48 -18.23
C VAL A 116 -6.98 9.15 -19.37
N ALA A 117 -6.54 8.95 -20.63
CA ALA A 117 -7.23 9.36 -21.84
C ALA A 117 -8.58 8.64 -22.09
N ASP A 118 -8.77 7.43 -21.58
CA ASP A 118 -10.01 6.66 -21.74
C ASP A 118 -11.09 7.04 -20.71
N VAL A 119 -10.71 7.72 -19.62
CA VAL A 119 -11.60 8.08 -18.49
C VAL A 119 -12.28 9.44 -18.69
N ASP A 120 -11.68 10.34 -19.49
CA ASP A 120 -12.24 11.68 -19.77
C ASP A 120 -13.33 11.70 -20.86
N GLY A 121 -13.75 10.53 -21.38
CA GLY A 121 -14.89 10.38 -22.28
C GLY A 121 -16.25 10.49 -21.57
N GLY A 122 -16.50 11.59 -20.86
CA GLY A 122 -17.81 11.91 -20.26
C GLY A 122 -18.89 12.18 -21.30
N PRO A 123 -20.19 11.97 -20.97
CA PRO A 123 -21.28 11.95 -21.94
C PRO A 123 -21.40 13.31 -22.62
N LYS A 124 -21.33 13.34 -23.96
CA LYS A 124 -21.77 14.49 -24.76
C LYS A 124 -23.21 14.78 -24.38
N GLY A 125 -23.44 15.90 -23.69
CA GLY A 125 -24.78 16.44 -23.49
C GLY A 125 -25.41 16.69 -24.86
N SER A 126 -26.33 15.81 -25.25
CA SER A 126 -27.49 16.22 -26.03
C SER A 126 -28.37 17.01 -25.08
N ASP A 127 -28.64 18.27 -25.42
CA ASP A 127 -29.87 19.02 -25.10
C ASP A 127 -29.54 20.53 -25.10
N GLU A 128 -29.45 21.11 -26.30
CA GLU A 128 -29.84 22.51 -26.48
C GLU A 128 -30.97 22.55 -27.50
N ASP A 129 -32.16 22.31 -26.97
CA ASP A 129 -33.44 22.69 -27.54
C ASP A 129 -33.61 24.19 -27.21
N GLN A 130 -33.33 25.08 -28.16
CA GLN A 130 -33.63 26.51 -28.03
C GLN A 130 -34.89 26.85 -28.83
N PRO A 131 -36.01 27.18 -28.16
CA PRO A 131 -37.15 27.80 -28.81
C PRO A 131 -36.94 29.32 -28.91
N GLN A 132 -37.25 29.89 -30.08
CA GLN A 132 -38.21 30.99 -30.36
C GLN A 132 -37.95 31.49 -31.79
#